data_AF-A0A330LKM5-F1
#
_entry.id   AF-A0A330LKM5-F1
#
_cell.length_a   1.000
_cell.length_b   1.000
_cell.length_c   1.000
_cell.angle_alpha   90.00
_cell.angle_beta   90.00
_cell.angle_gamma   90.00
#
_symmetry.space_group_name_H-M   'P 1'
#
loop_
_entity.id
_entity.type
_entity.pdbx_description
1 polymer ?
#
loop_
_entity_poly.entity_id
_entity_poly.type
_entity_poly.pdbx_seq_one_letter_code
_entity_poly.pdbx_strand_id
1 'polypeptide(L)'
;MSTFIDLLRQHHDEFERQFGNQLSHDSRRAIYAMLSCKTGNQGCSQWVCRQCQQRTTSDWLMRQQSKLLPVHYFMVTFTLPSELRPLACSQPKALYQSMFSVAASILKDFARRKHGGEIGFTTVLHTHSRQRNLHPHLHIIVASGSYNKTRNQWHKGKRNYLFNAFALANTDTLPTKWVVDCRKVGYGLPALQYLSRYLYRGVLPDKDIIDTSHNSVIFKYKDGQTQTTKTRALPTLQFIWLILQHVLPKGLQRVRDYGLLHGNAKRLRVRIQAILLHLFNWKMPLLTATTECRTIRTCPCCHHEMRCVGITQTT
;
A
#
# COMPACT_ATOMS: atom_id res chain seq x y z
N MET A 1 24.10 -0.16 4.51
CA MET A 1 23.76 0.94 3.59
C MET A 1 22.83 0.41 2.52
N SER A 2 22.04 1.25 1.85
CA SER A 2 21.10 0.79 0.81
C SER A 2 21.75 0.87 -0.56
N THR A 3 21.87 -0.26 -1.26
CA THR A 3 22.49 -0.36 -2.59
C THR A 3 21.88 0.63 -3.59
N PHE A 4 20.57 0.84 -3.54
CA PHE A 4 19.90 1.83 -4.39
C PHE A 4 20.36 3.27 -4.12
N ILE A 5 20.50 3.65 -2.85
CA ILE A 5 20.93 5.01 -2.47
C ILE A 5 22.38 5.24 -2.91
N ASP A 6 23.24 4.22 -2.79
CA ASP A 6 24.63 4.32 -3.20
C ASP A 6 24.76 4.46 -4.72
N LEU A 7 23.99 3.70 -5.50
CA LEU A 7 23.87 3.88 -6.96
C LEU A 7 23.37 5.28 -7.33
N LEU A 8 22.31 5.75 -6.67
CA LEU A 8 21.76 7.08 -6.90
C LEU A 8 22.79 8.17 -6.59
N ARG A 9 23.58 8.02 -5.52
CA ARG A 9 24.63 8.97 -5.14
C ARG A 9 25.76 9.00 -6.18
N GLN A 10 26.19 7.83 -6.63
CA GLN A 10 27.29 7.71 -7.61
C GLN A 10 26.90 8.27 -8.99
N HIS A 11 25.65 8.08 -9.41
CA HIS A 11 25.19 8.43 -10.76
C HIS A 11 24.26 9.65 -10.82
N HIS A 12 24.17 10.44 -9.73
CA HIS A 12 23.20 11.53 -9.62
C HIS A 12 23.30 12.56 -10.74
N ASP A 13 24.50 13.03 -11.05
CA ASP A 13 24.69 14.13 -12.02
C ASP A 13 24.42 13.68 -13.46
N GLU A 14 24.77 12.44 -13.80
CA GLU A 14 24.42 11.82 -15.08
C GLU A 14 22.90 11.58 -15.20
N PHE A 15 22.30 11.12 -14.11
CA PHE A 15 20.85 10.90 -14.02
C PHE A 15 20.07 12.21 -14.19
N GLU A 16 20.46 13.30 -13.53
CA GLU A 16 19.81 14.61 -13.66
C GLU A 16 19.94 15.17 -15.08
N ARG A 17 21.09 15.00 -15.74
CA ARG A 17 21.26 15.40 -17.15
C ARG A 17 20.30 14.65 -18.08
N GLN A 18 20.08 13.36 -17.86
CA GLN A 18 19.25 12.54 -18.75
C GLN A 18 17.74 12.62 -18.42
N PHE A 19 17.37 12.59 -17.14
CA PHE A 19 15.98 12.44 -16.70
C PHE A 19 15.44 13.64 -15.91
N GLY A 20 16.26 14.67 -15.64
CA GLY A 20 15.89 15.79 -14.77
C GLY A 20 14.60 16.50 -15.19
N ASN A 21 14.38 16.69 -16.49
CA ASN A 21 13.18 17.36 -17.01
C ASN A 21 11.88 16.53 -16.82
N GLN A 22 12.00 15.23 -16.54
CA GLN A 22 10.88 14.32 -16.32
C GLN A 22 10.56 14.12 -14.83
N LEU A 23 11.42 14.62 -13.92
CA LEU A 23 11.24 14.43 -12.49
C LEU A 23 10.15 15.34 -11.94
N SER A 24 9.19 14.73 -11.25
CA SER A 24 8.23 15.47 -10.44
C SER A 24 8.93 16.16 -9.26
N HIS A 25 8.34 17.24 -8.76
CA HIS A 25 8.80 17.90 -7.53
C HIS A 25 8.92 16.92 -6.35
N ASP A 26 8.00 15.95 -6.23
CA ASP A 26 8.05 14.94 -5.16
C ASP A 26 9.18 13.93 -5.36
N SER A 27 9.46 13.55 -6.60
CA SER A 27 10.65 12.73 -6.95
C SER A 27 11.93 13.46 -6.59
N ARG A 28 12.04 14.76 -6.90
CA ARG A 28 13.20 15.60 -6.53
C ARG A 28 13.38 15.69 -5.02
N ARG A 29 12.30 15.89 -4.28
CA ARG A 29 12.32 15.87 -2.81
C ARG A 29 12.76 14.52 -2.25
N ALA A 30 12.31 13.41 -2.84
CA ALA A 30 12.73 12.07 -2.43
C ALA A 30 14.23 11.85 -2.70
N ILE A 31 14.73 12.24 -3.88
CA ILE A 31 16.16 12.20 -4.22
C ILE A 31 16.95 13.02 -3.21
N TYR A 32 16.57 14.27 -2.97
CA TYR A 32 17.22 15.13 -1.97
C TYR A 32 17.24 14.48 -0.60
N ALA A 33 16.13 13.93 -0.12
CA ALA A 33 16.07 13.24 1.18
C ALA A 33 16.98 11.99 1.24
N MET A 34 17.09 11.23 0.14
CA MET A 34 17.98 10.06 0.06
C MET A 34 19.46 10.46 0.04
N LEU A 35 19.81 11.52 -0.69
CA LEU A 35 21.20 11.97 -0.85
C LEU A 35 21.70 12.82 0.32
N SER A 36 20.83 13.65 0.91
CA SER A 36 21.13 14.43 2.12
C SER A 36 21.24 13.56 3.38
N CYS A 37 20.76 12.32 3.32
CA CYS A 37 20.99 11.32 4.36
C CYS A 37 22.47 10.90 4.36
N LYS A 38 23.31 11.70 5.01
CA LYS A 38 24.77 11.49 5.15
C LYS A 38 25.11 10.63 6.36
N THR A 39 24.50 9.47 6.49
CA THR A 39 24.75 8.53 7.59
C THR A 39 26.18 7.94 7.60
N GLY A 40 26.96 8.14 6.54
CA GLY A 40 28.33 7.62 6.42
C GLY A 40 29.46 8.55 6.89
N ASN A 41 29.36 9.88 6.70
CA ASN A 41 30.55 10.77 6.78
C ASN A 41 30.44 12.04 7.65
N GLN A 42 29.27 12.43 8.19
CA GLN A 42 29.14 13.74 8.88
C GLN A 42 28.35 13.70 10.20
N GLY A 43 28.59 12.69 11.03
CA GLY A 43 28.01 12.61 12.38
C GLY A 43 26.62 11.98 12.40
N CYS A 44 26.41 11.12 13.40
CA CYS A 44 25.14 10.45 13.60
C CYS A 44 24.14 11.40 14.28
N SER A 45 22.87 11.35 13.86
CA SER A 45 21.81 11.56 14.84
C SER A 45 21.83 10.35 15.79
N GLN A 46 22.39 10.52 16.99
CA GLN A 46 22.56 9.43 17.93
C GLN A 46 21.21 9.03 18.53
N TRP A 47 20.65 7.95 17.97
CA TRP A 47 19.38 7.38 18.41
C TRP A 47 19.46 5.86 18.44
N VAL A 48 19.78 5.30 19.61
CA VAL A 48 19.82 3.84 19.77
C VAL A 48 18.43 3.30 20.14
N CYS A 49 17.99 2.24 19.46
CA CYS A 49 16.82 1.41 19.84
C CYS A 49 16.99 0.01 19.21
N ARG A 50 17.14 -1.03 20.05
CA ARG A 50 17.64 -2.35 19.61
C ARG A 50 16.60 -3.38 19.10
N GLN A 51 15.34 -3.04 18.79
CA GLN A 51 14.35 -4.11 18.45
C GLN A 51 13.51 -4.00 17.16
N CYS A 52 13.14 -2.85 16.60
CA CYS A 52 12.36 -2.85 15.36
C CYS A 52 12.45 -1.55 14.55
N GLN A 53 12.76 -1.68 13.26
CA GLN A 53 12.53 -0.66 12.25
C GLN A 53 11.22 -0.94 11.47
N GLN A 54 10.15 -1.35 12.15
CA GLN A 54 8.84 -1.69 11.55
C GLN A 54 7.71 -1.23 12.47
N ARG A 55 7.20 -0.01 12.30
CA ARG A 55 6.10 0.52 13.14
C ARG A 55 4.87 1.02 12.37
N THR A 56 4.89 1.07 11.04
CA THR A 56 3.71 1.50 10.27
C THR A 56 2.89 0.34 9.72
N THR A 57 3.55 -0.76 9.31
CA THR A 57 2.90 -1.97 8.78
C THR A 57 2.05 -2.68 9.82
N SER A 58 2.62 -2.95 10.99
CA SER A 58 1.97 -3.69 12.07
C SER A 58 0.80 -2.91 12.66
N ASP A 59 0.97 -1.61 12.90
CA ASP A 59 -0.10 -0.74 13.41
C ASP A 59 -1.27 -0.62 12.45
N TRP A 60 -0.98 -0.45 11.14
CA TRP A 60 -2.03 -0.47 10.14
C TRP A 60 -2.74 -1.82 10.12
N LEU A 61 -1.99 -2.93 10.14
CA LEU A 61 -2.55 -4.27 10.11
C LEU A 61 -3.44 -4.53 11.33
N MET A 62 -3.00 -4.18 12.54
CA MET A 62 -3.79 -4.28 13.76
C MET A 62 -5.07 -3.43 13.68
N ARG A 63 -4.95 -2.18 13.22
CA ARG A 63 -6.12 -1.31 13.02
C ARG A 63 -7.10 -1.91 12.02
N GLN A 64 -6.64 -2.50 10.92
CA GLN A 64 -7.54 -3.14 9.95
C GLN A 64 -8.14 -4.44 10.48
N GLN A 65 -7.36 -5.25 11.20
CA GLN A 65 -7.83 -6.47 11.85
C GLN A 65 -8.95 -6.16 12.86
N SER A 66 -8.85 -5.08 13.63
CA SER A 66 -9.90 -4.64 14.56
C SER A 66 -11.23 -4.28 13.88
N LYS A 67 -11.19 -3.97 12.57
CA LYS A 67 -12.37 -3.61 11.78
C LYS A 67 -12.99 -4.80 11.07
N LEU A 68 -12.37 -5.98 11.11
CA LEU A 68 -12.89 -7.14 10.40
C LEU A 68 -14.26 -7.54 10.95
N LEU A 69 -15.15 -7.89 10.03
CA LEU A 69 -16.43 -8.52 10.31
C LEU A 69 -16.25 -10.03 10.15
N PRO A 70 -16.98 -10.87 10.89
CA PRO A 70 -16.91 -12.34 10.78
C PRO A 70 -17.64 -12.84 9.52
N VAL A 71 -17.20 -12.34 8.36
CA VAL A 71 -17.79 -12.60 7.04
C VAL A 71 -16.69 -12.93 6.05
N HIS A 72 -17.10 -13.44 4.89
CA HIS A 72 -16.16 -13.65 3.80
C HIS A 72 -15.73 -12.30 3.21
N TYR A 73 -14.51 -12.23 2.72
CA TYR A 73 -13.95 -11.08 2.03
C TYR A 73 -13.57 -11.43 0.61
N PHE A 74 -13.59 -10.41 -0.23
CA PHE A 74 -13.17 -10.49 -1.63
C PHE A 74 -12.10 -9.43 -1.89
N MET A 75 -11.11 -9.79 -2.70
CA MET A 75 -10.15 -8.86 -3.28
C MET A 75 -10.67 -8.45 -4.65
N VAL A 76 -10.98 -7.17 -4.80
CA VAL A 76 -11.28 -6.55 -6.09
C VAL A 76 -10.05 -5.75 -6.51
N THR A 77 -9.54 -5.99 -7.72
CA THR A 77 -8.40 -5.25 -8.25
C THR A 77 -8.84 -4.40 -9.43
N PHE A 78 -8.62 -3.09 -9.37
CA PHE A 78 -8.76 -2.18 -10.51
C PHE A 78 -7.38 -1.81 -11.03
N THR A 79 -7.07 -2.18 -12.26
CA THR A 79 -5.78 -1.85 -12.89
C THR A 79 -5.93 -0.69 -13.85
N LEU A 80 -5.02 0.28 -13.78
CA LEU A 80 -4.99 1.39 -14.72
C LEU A 80 -4.70 0.88 -16.15
N PRO A 81 -5.56 1.21 -17.13
CA PRO A 81 -5.30 0.92 -18.54
C PRO A 81 -3.95 1.47 -19.01
N SER A 82 -3.30 0.77 -19.95
CA SER A 82 -1.97 1.12 -20.46
C SER A 82 -1.88 2.54 -20.99
N GLU A 83 -2.95 2.97 -21.65
CA GLU A 83 -3.10 4.23 -22.37
C GLU A 83 -3.08 5.42 -21.40
N LEU A 84 -3.48 5.20 -20.14
CA LEU A 84 -3.51 6.22 -19.09
C LEU A 84 -2.24 6.23 -18.22
N ARG A 85 -1.31 5.29 -18.41
CA ARG A 85 -0.06 5.26 -17.62
C ARG A 85 0.83 6.49 -17.80
N PRO A 86 0.91 7.15 -18.97
CA PRO A 86 1.64 8.42 -19.08
C PRO A 86 1.15 9.49 -18.09
N LEU A 87 -0.15 9.52 -17.77
CA LEU A 87 -0.70 10.42 -16.76
C LEU A 87 -0.23 10.10 -15.34
N ALA A 88 0.18 8.85 -15.08
CA ALA A 88 0.75 8.47 -13.80
C ALA A 88 2.17 9.04 -13.62
N CYS A 89 2.84 9.42 -14.71
CA CYS A 89 4.11 10.14 -14.68
C CYS A 89 3.89 11.66 -14.60
N SER A 90 3.02 12.20 -15.46
CA SER A 90 2.85 13.66 -15.59
C SER A 90 1.93 14.29 -14.54
N GLN A 91 0.86 13.60 -14.15
CA GLN A 91 -0.16 14.09 -13.20
C GLN A 91 -0.56 13.02 -12.15
N PRO A 92 0.41 12.41 -11.44
CA PRO A 92 0.16 11.27 -10.55
C PRO A 92 -0.89 11.54 -9.48
N LYS A 93 -0.89 12.76 -8.89
CA LYS A 93 -1.79 13.08 -7.78
C LYS A 93 -3.25 13.07 -8.21
N ALA A 94 -3.57 13.79 -9.29
CA ALA A 94 -4.91 13.86 -9.84
C ALA A 94 -5.37 12.47 -10.30
N LEU A 95 -4.52 11.76 -11.05
CA LEU A 95 -4.85 10.43 -11.55
C LEU A 95 -5.17 9.44 -10.41
N TYR A 96 -4.28 9.33 -9.42
CA TYR A 96 -4.49 8.38 -8.33
C TYR A 96 -5.71 8.77 -7.48
N GLN A 97 -5.96 10.06 -7.25
CA GLN A 97 -7.19 10.52 -6.60
C GLN A 97 -8.44 10.10 -7.37
N SER A 98 -8.44 10.27 -8.70
CA SER A 98 -9.53 9.83 -9.58
C SER A 98 -9.72 8.32 -9.55
N MET A 99 -8.63 7.53 -9.59
CA MET A 99 -8.71 6.06 -9.47
C MET A 99 -9.43 5.65 -8.18
N PHE A 100 -9.07 6.23 -7.03
CA PHE A 100 -9.75 5.96 -5.76
C PHE A 100 -11.22 6.37 -5.79
N SER A 101 -11.54 7.53 -6.36
CA SER A 101 -12.90 8.07 -6.43
C SER A 101 -13.81 7.18 -7.27
N VAL A 102 -13.37 6.86 -8.50
CA VAL A 102 -14.10 6.04 -9.47
C VAL A 102 -14.32 4.64 -8.93
N ALA A 103 -13.26 3.97 -8.46
CA ALA A 103 -13.38 2.61 -7.92
C ALA A 103 -14.33 2.57 -6.70
N ALA A 104 -14.26 3.56 -5.82
CA ALA A 104 -15.16 3.64 -4.67
C ALA A 104 -16.61 3.91 -5.08
N SER A 105 -16.86 4.76 -6.09
CA SER A 105 -18.21 5.01 -6.62
C SER A 105 -18.80 3.74 -7.20
N ILE A 106 -18.08 3.09 -8.12
CA ILE A 106 -18.52 1.86 -8.80
C ILE A 106 -18.93 0.80 -7.75
N LEU A 107 -18.09 0.55 -6.75
CA LEU A 107 -18.40 -0.45 -5.71
C LEU A 107 -19.64 -0.06 -4.89
N LYS A 108 -19.79 1.21 -4.51
CA LYS A 108 -20.97 1.70 -3.77
C LYS A 108 -22.25 1.60 -4.61
N ASP A 109 -22.18 1.93 -5.89
CA ASP A 109 -23.33 1.90 -6.80
C ASP A 109 -23.79 0.46 -7.08
N PHE A 110 -22.84 -0.47 -7.26
CA PHE A 110 -23.14 -1.89 -7.35
C PHE A 110 -23.75 -2.44 -6.06
N ALA A 111 -23.19 -2.08 -4.90
CA ALA A 111 -23.74 -2.48 -3.60
C ALA A 111 -25.16 -1.98 -3.39
N ARG A 112 -25.45 -0.72 -3.74
CA ARG A 112 -26.79 -0.13 -3.62
C ARG A 112 -27.79 -0.87 -4.51
N ARG A 113 -27.45 -1.11 -5.77
CA ARG A 113 -28.35 -1.77 -6.75
C ARG A 113 -28.56 -3.26 -6.49
N LYS A 114 -27.52 -3.99 -6.07
CA LYS A 114 -27.56 -5.46 -5.93
C LYS A 114 -27.81 -5.95 -4.52
N HIS A 115 -27.51 -5.14 -3.50
CA HIS A 115 -27.54 -5.55 -2.09
C HIS A 115 -28.30 -4.59 -1.18
N GLY A 116 -28.88 -3.50 -1.70
CA GLY A 116 -29.80 -2.63 -0.95
C GLY A 116 -29.19 -1.97 0.30
N GLY A 117 -27.87 -1.81 0.36
CA GLY A 117 -27.20 -1.29 1.56
C GLY A 117 -25.75 -0.90 1.34
N GLU A 118 -25.11 -0.41 2.41
CA GLU A 118 -23.72 0.03 2.42
C GLU A 118 -22.75 -1.12 2.66
N ILE A 119 -21.75 -1.26 1.80
CA ILE A 119 -20.63 -2.20 1.99
C ILE A 119 -19.48 -1.53 2.74
N GLY A 120 -18.62 -2.34 3.35
CA GLY A 120 -17.35 -1.90 3.93
C GLY A 120 -16.17 -2.41 3.12
N PHE A 121 -15.23 -1.53 2.79
CA PHE A 121 -14.02 -1.93 2.07
C PHE A 121 -12.81 -1.04 2.34
N THR A 122 -11.62 -1.61 2.15
CA THR A 122 -10.33 -0.92 2.28
C THR A 122 -9.60 -1.00 0.95
N THR A 123 -9.20 0.14 0.41
CA THR A 123 -8.50 0.27 -0.87
C THR A 123 -7.04 0.63 -0.64
N VAL A 124 -6.13 -0.07 -1.31
CA VAL A 124 -4.68 0.12 -1.25
C VAL A 124 -4.13 0.38 -2.65
N LEU A 125 -3.42 1.49 -2.85
CA LEU A 125 -2.73 1.82 -4.09
C LEU A 125 -1.37 1.13 -4.18
N HIS A 126 -1.15 0.44 -5.29
CA HIS A 126 0.14 -0.06 -5.73
C HIS A 126 0.52 0.59 -7.07
N THR A 127 1.80 0.88 -7.29
CA THR A 127 2.29 1.57 -8.50
C THR A 127 3.10 0.68 -9.43
N HIS A 128 3.56 -0.48 -8.97
CA HIS A 128 4.53 -1.28 -9.69
C HIS A 128 4.04 -2.71 -9.98
N SER A 129 4.46 -3.25 -11.12
CA SER A 129 4.32 -4.68 -11.41
C SER A 129 5.36 -5.50 -10.63
N ARG A 130 5.32 -6.83 -10.75
CA ARG A 130 6.39 -7.71 -10.22
C ARG A 130 7.76 -7.41 -10.86
N GLN A 131 7.77 -7.03 -12.14
CA GLN A 131 8.96 -6.60 -12.89
C GLN A 131 9.38 -5.15 -12.60
N ARG A 132 8.70 -4.45 -11.68
CA ARG A 132 8.93 -3.05 -11.29
C ARG A 132 8.57 -1.99 -12.34
N ASN A 133 7.91 -2.38 -13.44
CA ASN A 133 7.34 -1.41 -14.38
C ASN A 133 6.20 -0.63 -13.74
N LEU A 134 5.99 0.61 -14.17
CA LEU A 134 4.84 1.42 -13.78
C LEU A 134 3.54 0.70 -14.19
N HIS A 135 2.79 0.30 -13.19
CA HIS A 135 1.56 -0.46 -13.32
C HIS A 135 0.62 -0.10 -12.15
N PRO A 136 0.02 1.10 -12.16
CA PRO A 136 -0.85 1.53 -11.08
C PRO A 136 -2.09 0.64 -10.99
N HIS A 137 -2.37 0.14 -9.79
CA HIS A 137 -3.56 -0.66 -9.52
C HIS A 137 -4.02 -0.47 -8.07
N LEU A 138 -5.32 -0.63 -7.86
CA LEU A 138 -5.94 -0.60 -6.55
C LEU A 138 -6.30 -2.02 -6.14
N HIS A 139 -5.79 -2.47 -5.00
CA HIS A 139 -6.31 -3.66 -4.33
C HIS A 139 -7.35 -3.26 -3.30
N ILE A 140 -8.54 -3.83 -3.41
CA ILE A 140 -9.69 -3.48 -2.58
C ILE A 140 -10.18 -4.71 -1.86
N ILE A 141 -10.08 -4.71 -0.53
CA ILE A 141 -10.62 -5.76 0.32
C ILE A 141 -12.05 -5.37 0.70
N VAL A 142 -13.03 -6.12 0.19
CA VAL A 142 -14.47 -5.85 0.38
C VAL A 142 -15.09 -6.91 1.27
N ALA A 143 -15.81 -6.50 2.31
CA ALA A 143 -16.59 -7.40 3.16
C ALA A 143 -17.83 -7.91 2.41
N SER A 144 -18.11 -9.21 2.50
CA SER A 144 -19.29 -9.82 1.88
C SER A 144 -20.53 -9.59 2.74
N GLY A 145 -21.27 -8.56 2.37
CA GLY A 145 -22.55 -8.20 2.96
C GLY A 145 -22.71 -6.69 3.00
N SER A 146 -23.94 -6.25 3.22
CA SER A 146 -24.31 -4.85 3.21
C SER A 146 -25.13 -4.51 4.44
N TYR A 147 -25.01 -3.26 4.90
CA TYR A 147 -25.83 -2.75 5.97
C TYR A 147 -26.92 -1.84 5.42
N ASN A 148 -28.18 -2.18 5.70
CA ASN A 148 -29.31 -1.33 5.38
C ASN A 148 -29.62 -0.43 6.58
N LYS A 149 -29.35 0.87 6.41
CA LYS A 149 -29.56 1.89 7.45
C LYS A 149 -31.03 2.12 7.77
N THR A 150 -31.93 2.07 6.78
CA THR A 150 -33.36 2.36 7.00
C THR A 150 -34.03 1.24 7.79
N ARG A 151 -33.62 0.00 7.57
CA ARG A 151 -34.13 -1.18 8.30
C ARG A 151 -33.30 -1.55 9.53
N ASN A 152 -32.18 -0.87 9.78
CA ASN A 152 -31.22 -1.20 10.83
C ASN A 152 -30.79 -2.70 10.78
N GLN A 153 -30.57 -3.22 9.58
CA GLN A 153 -30.40 -4.66 9.32
C GLN A 153 -29.11 -4.95 8.56
N TRP A 154 -28.48 -6.06 8.91
CA TRP A 154 -27.37 -6.63 8.15
C TRP A 154 -27.89 -7.62 7.11
N HIS A 155 -27.54 -7.40 5.84
CA HIS A 155 -27.78 -8.35 4.77
C HIS A 155 -26.52 -9.18 4.52
N LYS A 156 -26.64 -10.49 4.75
CA LYS A 156 -25.57 -11.45 4.52
C LYS A 156 -25.24 -11.53 3.02
N GLY A 157 -23.97 -11.32 2.68
CA GLY A 157 -23.49 -11.49 1.32
C GLY A 157 -23.38 -12.97 0.91
N LYS A 158 -23.26 -13.23 -0.40
CA LYS A 158 -23.06 -14.59 -0.90
C LYS A 158 -21.64 -15.09 -0.55
N ARG A 159 -21.51 -16.40 -0.30
CA ARG A 159 -20.25 -17.01 0.16
C ARG A 159 -19.14 -17.02 -0.91
N ASN A 160 -19.51 -17.20 -2.18
CA ASN A 160 -18.57 -17.41 -3.29
C ASN A 160 -18.69 -16.36 -4.40
N TYR A 161 -19.46 -15.30 -4.17
CA TYR A 161 -19.71 -14.28 -5.16
C TYR A 161 -19.89 -12.93 -4.49
N LEU A 162 -19.25 -11.89 -5.03
CA LEU A 162 -19.50 -10.51 -4.66
C LEU A 162 -20.14 -9.77 -5.84
N PHE A 163 -19.34 -9.52 -6.89
CA PHE A 163 -19.78 -8.85 -8.12
C PHE A 163 -19.24 -9.58 -9.35
N ASN A 164 -19.89 -9.36 -10.49
CA ASN A 164 -19.38 -9.78 -11.78
C ASN A 164 -18.28 -8.80 -12.22
N ALA A 165 -17.08 -9.31 -12.49
CA ALA A 165 -15.92 -8.47 -12.81
C ALA A 165 -16.08 -7.72 -14.14
N PHE A 166 -16.71 -8.33 -15.15
CA PHE A 166 -17.01 -7.68 -16.42
C PHE A 166 -17.99 -6.52 -16.24
N ALA A 167 -19.01 -6.70 -15.41
CA ALA A 167 -19.95 -5.63 -15.11
C ALA A 167 -19.28 -4.45 -14.36
N LEU A 168 -18.29 -4.72 -13.51
CA LEU A 168 -17.50 -3.66 -12.85
C LEU A 168 -16.59 -2.90 -13.82
N ALA A 169 -16.18 -3.55 -14.90
CA ALA A 169 -15.31 -2.98 -15.93
C ALA A 169 -16.08 -2.26 -17.05
N ASN A 170 -17.40 -2.45 -17.14
CA ASN A 170 -18.22 -1.85 -18.18
C ASN A 170 -18.58 -0.40 -17.84
N THR A 171 -17.92 0.53 -18.51
CA THR A 171 -18.21 1.96 -18.42
C THR A 171 -18.22 2.52 -19.83
N ASP A 172 -19.31 3.16 -20.24
CA ASP A 172 -19.55 3.61 -21.62
C ASP A 172 -18.57 4.72 -22.10
N THR A 173 -17.68 5.21 -21.23
CA THR A 173 -16.88 6.44 -21.43
C THR A 173 -15.37 6.28 -21.22
N LEU A 174 -14.86 5.06 -21.01
CA LEU A 174 -13.44 4.81 -20.73
C LEU A 174 -12.89 3.69 -21.62
N PRO A 175 -11.55 3.57 -21.81
CA PRO A 175 -10.95 2.63 -22.76
C PRO A 175 -11.50 1.22 -22.63
N THR A 176 -11.61 0.53 -23.77
CA THR A 176 -12.37 -0.70 -24.04
C THR A 176 -12.14 -1.87 -23.09
N LYS A 177 -11.12 -1.83 -22.21
CA LYS A 177 -10.86 -2.89 -21.22
C LYS A 177 -10.21 -2.35 -19.93
N TRP A 178 -11.03 -1.98 -18.95
CA TRP A 178 -10.56 -1.92 -17.57
C TRP A 178 -10.34 -3.33 -17.04
N VAL A 179 -9.12 -3.64 -16.59
CA VAL A 179 -8.84 -4.96 -16.01
C VAL A 179 -9.29 -4.95 -14.56
N VAL A 180 -10.53 -5.42 -14.37
CA VAL A 180 -11.10 -5.70 -13.05
C VAL A 180 -11.04 -7.19 -12.79
N ASP A 181 -10.54 -7.56 -11.62
CA ASP A 181 -10.53 -8.93 -11.12
C ASP A 181 -11.21 -8.96 -9.75
N CYS A 182 -12.02 -9.98 -9.48
CA CYS A 182 -12.72 -10.14 -8.20
C CYS A 182 -12.55 -11.58 -7.72
N ARG A 183 -11.80 -11.76 -6.62
CA ARG A 183 -11.48 -13.09 -6.07
C ARG A 183 -11.85 -13.18 -4.60
N LYS A 184 -12.34 -14.34 -4.18
CA LYS A 184 -12.58 -14.63 -2.76
C LYS A 184 -11.24 -14.77 -2.03
N VAL A 185 -11.13 -14.18 -0.84
CA VAL A 185 -9.90 -14.20 -0.02
C VAL A 185 -10.15 -14.64 1.43
N GLY A 186 -11.13 -15.51 1.64
CA GLY A 186 -11.43 -16.07 2.95
C GLY A 186 -12.03 -15.03 3.89
N TYR A 187 -11.45 -14.85 5.08
CA TYR A 187 -11.96 -13.97 6.15
C TYR A 187 -11.19 -12.65 6.29
N GLY A 188 -10.50 -12.22 5.22
CA GLY A 188 -9.89 -10.89 5.15
C GLY A 188 -8.51 -10.76 5.79
N LEU A 189 -8.25 -11.39 6.94
CA LEU A 189 -6.94 -11.27 7.63
C LEU A 189 -5.74 -11.68 6.75
N PRO A 190 -5.74 -12.83 6.04
CA PRO A 190 -4.63 -13.19 5.16
C PRO A 190 -4.40 -12.16 4.04
N ALA A 191 -5.48 -11.57 3.52
CA ALA A 191 -5.41 -10.53 2.49
C ALA A 191 -4.84 -9.22 3.05
N LEU A 192 -5.25 -8.83 4.27
CA LEU A 192 -4.68 -7.67 4.96
C LEU A 192 -3.20 -7.88 5.27
N GLN A 193 -2.81 -9.06 5.74
CA GLN A 193 -1.41 -9.43 5.97
C GLN A 193 -0.61 -9.34 4.67
N TYR A 194 -1.15 -9.87 3.57
CA TYR A 194 -0.54 -9.75 2.25
C TYR A 194 -0.34 -8.29 1.86
N LEU A 195 -1.38 -7.45 1.89
CA LEU A 195 -1.29 -6.03 1.51
C LEU A 195 -0.37 -5.23 2.43
N SER A 196 -0.38 -5.51 3.74
CA SER A 196 0.45 -4.81 4.72
C SER A 196 1.93 -4.83 4.35
N ARG A 197 2.43 -5.96 3.82
CA ARG A 197 3.82 -6.13 3.39
C ARG A 197 4.23 -5.16 2.29
N TYR A 198 3.29 -4.64 1.51
CA TYR A 198 3.55 -3.75 0.36
C TYR A 198 3.33 -2.27 0.68
N LEU A 199 2.72 -1.93 1.82
CA LEU A 199 2.43 -0.54 2.18
C LEU A 199 3.68 0.28 2.49
N TYR A 200 4.67 -0.35 3.12
CA TYR A 200 5.85 0.35 3.68
C TYR A 200 7.18 -0.31 3.28
N ARG A 201 7.15 -1.37 2.46
CA ARG A 201 8.35 -1.85 1.78
C ARG A 201 8.61 -0.97 0.56
N GLY A 202 9.89 -0.65 0.32
CA GLY A 202 10.32 -0.02 -0.93
C GLY A 202 9.96 -0.85 -2.15
N VAL A 203 10.05 -0.24 -3.33
CA VAL A 203 9.69 -0.85 -4.62
C VAL A 203 10.46 -2.16 -4.86
N LEU A 204 11.73 -2.19 -4.49
CA LEU A 204 12.63 -3.33 -4.64
C LEU A 204 13.45 -3.46 -3.34
N PRO A 205 13.43 -4.63 -2.68
CA PRO A 205 14.33 -4.89 -1.56
C PRO A 205 15.79 -4.92 -2.00
N ASP A 206 16.71 -4.37 -1.20
CA ASP A 206 18.15 -4.35 -1.54
C ASP A 206 18.71 -5.76 -1.80
N LYS A 207 18.27 -6.77 -1.04
CA LYS A 207 18.67 -8.18 -1.24
C LYS A 207 18.30 -8.76 -2.61
N ASP A 208 17.37 -8.12 -3.32
CA ASP A 208 16.94 -8.55 -4.64
C ASP A 208 17.78 -7.85 -5.73
N ILE A 209 18.64 -6.88 -5.41
CA ILE A 209 19.68 -6.34 -6.30
C ILE A 209 20.89 -7.26 -6.19
N ILE A 210 21.24 -7.94 -7.27
CA ILE A 210 22.25 -9.01 -7.29
C ILE A 210 23.61 -8.48 -7.73
N ASP A 211 23.61 -7.62 -8.74
CA ASP A 211 24.83 -7.09 -9.35
C ASP A 211 24.62 -5.65 -9.81
N THR A 212 25.68 -4.87 -9.72
CA THR A 212 25.73 -3.45 -10.10
C THR A 212 26.94 -3.13 -10.98
N SER A 213 27.53 -4.15 -11.62
CA SER A 213 28.75 -4.02 -12.41
C SER A 213 28.51 -3.41 -13.80
N HIS A 214 29.56 -2.88 -14.43
CA HIS A 214 29.58 -2.53 -15.86
C HIS A 214 28.44 -1.61 -16.33
N ASN A 215 28.09 -0.59 -15.54
CA ASN A 215 27.00 0.35 -15.83
C ASN A 215 25.61 -0.31 -16.04
N SER A 216 25.43 -1.49 -15.45
CA SER A 216 24.21 -2.29 -15.50
C SER A 216 23.84 -2.76 -14.10
N VAL A 217 22.55 -2.88 -13.84
CA VAL A 217 22.01 -3.37 -12.57
C VAL A 217 21.15 -4.59 -12.85
N ILE A 218 21.50 -5.70 -12.20
CA ILE A 218 20.77 -6.97 -12.29
C ILE A 218 19.99 -7.18 -11.00
N PHE A 219 18.69 -7.41 -11.11
CA PHE A 219 17.83 -7.65 -9.95
C PHE A 219 16.84 -8.80 -10.17
N LYS A 220 16.43 -9.43 -9.06
CA LYS A 220 15.46 -10.53 -9.02
C LYS A 220 14.03 -10.01 -9.02
N TYR A 221 13.16 -10.76 -9.67
CA TYR A 221 11.72 -10.61 -9.51
C TYR A 221 11.02 -11.98 -9.60
N LYS A 222 9.80 -12.06 -9.07
CA LYS A 222 8.96 -13.24 -9.20
C LYS A 222 8.10 -13.13 -10.45
N ASP A 223 8.14 -14.11 -11.34
CA ASP A 223 7.27 -14.16 -12.51
C ASP A 223 5.80 -14.34 -12.11
N GLY A 224 4.89 -13.69 -12.83
CA GLY A 224 3.46 -13.73 -12.54
C GLY A 224 2.77 -15.03 -12.96
N GLN A 225 3.25 -15.65 -14.04
CA GLN A 225 2.66 -16.85 -14.63
C GLN A 225 3.31 -18.10 -14.06
N THR A 226 4.64 -18.18 -14.10
CA THR A 226 5.39 -19.38 -13.68
C THR A 226 5.62 -19.44 -12.16
N GLN A 227 5.41 -18.32 -11.45
CA GLN A 227 5.77 -18.16 -10.03
C GLN A 227 7.25 -18.42 -9.71
N THR A 228 8.12 -18.53 -10.72
CA THR A 228 9.57 -18.71 -10.55
C THR A 228 10.28 -17.38 -10.38
N THR A 229 11.44 -17.41 -9.72
CA THR A 229 12.31 -16.24 -9.63
C THR A 229 13.07 -16.10 -10.94
N LYS A 230 13.02 -14.91 -11.54
CA LYS A 230 13.77 -14.53 -12.74
C LYS A 230 14.63 -13.30 -12.44
N THR A 231 15.58 -13.02 -13.32
CA THR A 231 16.42 -11.82 -13.24
C THR A 231 16.06 -10.84 -14.36
N ARG A 232 16.33 -9.57 -14.12
CA ARG A 232 16.24 -8.50 -15.11
C ARG A 232 17.48 -7.62 -14.99
N ALA A 233 18.08 -7.31 -16.13
CA ALA A 233 19.21 -6.39 -16.24
C ALA A 233 18.74 -5.09 -16.90
N LEU A 234 19.24 -3.95 -16.42
CA LEU A 234 18.99 -2.63 -17.00
C LEU A 234 20.22 -1.74 -16.85
N PRO A 235 20.47 -0.80 -17.78
CA PRO A 235 21.46 0.25 -17.56
C PRO A 235 21.20 1.00 -16.24
N THR A 236 22.25 1.41 -15.53
CA THR A 236 22.15 1.98 -14.18
C THR A 236 21.14 3.14 -14.10
N LEU A 237 21.21 4.09 -15.02
CA LEU A 237 20.30 5.26 -15.01
C LEU A 237 18.84 4.87 -15.27
N GLN A 238 18.61 3.89 -16.14
CA GLN A 238 17.27 3.36 -16.38
C GLN A 238 16.72 2.61 -15.17
N PHE A 239 17.58 1.90 -14.43
CA PHE A 239 17.21 1.28 -13.17
C PHE A 239 16.84 2.34 -12.11
N ILE A 240 17.63 3.41 -11.99
CA ILE A 240 17.33 4.52 -11.08
C ILE A 240 15.97 5.14 -11.43
N TRP A 241 15.74 5.44 -12.70
CA TRP A 241 14.45 5.93 -13.20
C TRP A 241 13.29 4.96 -12.89
N LEU A 242 13.51 3.66 -13.11
CA LEU A 242 12.52 2.61 -12.87
C LEU A 242 12.02 2.59 -11.42
N ILE A 243 12.88 2.92 -10.45
CA ILE A 243 12.50 2.97 -9.04
C ILE A 243 11.84 4.31 -8.70
N LEU A 244 12.37 5.43 -9.19
CA LEU A 244 11.89 6.78 -8.87
C LEU A 244 10.51 7.11 -9.42
N GLN A 245 10.08 6.47 -10.51
CA GLN A 245 8.71 6.62 -11.04
C GLN A 245 7.61 6.17 -10.06
N HIS A 246 7.95 5.46 -8.97
CA HIS A 246 7.01 5.00 -7.96
C HIS A 246 6.94 5.90 -6.72
N VAL A 247 7.68 7.01 -6.72
CA VAL A 247 7.58 8.03 -5.65
C VAL A 247 6.16 8.61 -5.68
N LEU A 248 5.44 8.45 -4.57
CA LEU A 248 4.07 8.94 -4.46
C LEU A 248 4.05 10.45 -4.16
N PRO A 249 3.09 11.20 -4.74
CA PRO A 249 2.94 12.61 -4.45
C PRO A 249 2.71 12.90 -2.97
N LYS A 250 3.24 14.03 -2.49
CA LYS A 250 3.06 14.43 -1.09
C LYS A 250 1.57 14.59 -0.76
N GLY A 251 1.18 14.04 0.40
CA GLY A 251 -0.19 14.09 0.91
C GLY A 251 -1.14 13.09 0.25
N LEU A 252 -0.68 12.28 -0.71
CA LEU A 252 -1.51 11.20 -1.25
C LEU A 252 -1.68 10.08 -0.22
N GLN A 253 -2.92 9.86 0.22
CA GLN A 253 -3.25 8.74 1.08
C GLN A 253 -3.27 7.44 0.26
N ARG A 254 -2.24 6.59 0.45
CA ARG A 254 -2.07 5.30 -0.23
C ARG A 254 -3.11 4.25 0.18
N VAL A 255 -3.70 4.38 1.37
CA VAL A 255 -4.73 3.46 1.88
C VAL A 255 -5.96 4.23 2.34
N ARG A 256 -7.14 3.83 1.88
CA ARG A 256 -8.41 4.49 2.22
C ARG A 256 -9.43 3.45 2.64
N ASP A 257 -10.13 3.73 3.73
CA ASP A 257 -11.23 2.91 4.21
C ASP A 257 -12.57 3.56 3.83
N TYR A 258 -13.56 2.74 3.49
CA TYR A 258 -14.86 3.20 3.01
C TYR A 258 -16.01 2.46 3.69
N GLY A 259 -17.17 3.12 3.72
CA GLY A 259 -18.40 2.59 4.30
C GLY A 259 -18.19 2.10 5.72
N LEU A 260 -18.54 0.84 5.98
CA LEU A 260 -18.44 0.25 7.33
C LEU A 260 -17.02 0.17 7.88
N LEU A 261 -15.99 0.19 7.02
CA LEU A 261 -14.59 0.18 7.45
C LEU A 261 -14.03 1.59 7.72
N HIS A 262 -14.75 2.65 7.31
CA HIS A 262 -14.35 4.04 7.55
C HIS A 262 -14.27 4.34 9.07
N GLY A 263 -13.43 5.31 9.45
CA GLY A 263 -13.25 5.73 10.84
C GLY A 263 -14.55 6.14 11.52
N ASN A 264 -15.35 6.97 10.83
CA ASN A 264 -16.63 7.48 11.33
C ASN A 264 -17.69 6.38 11.52
N ALA A 265 -17.50 5.19 10.94
CA ALA A 265 -18.43 4.08 11.09
C ALA A 265 -18.14 3.20 12.32
N LYS A 266 -17.19 3.58 13.21
CA LYS A 266 -16.76 2.76 14.36
C LYS A 266 -17.92 2.26 15.21
N ARG A 267 -18.83 3.14 15.64
CA ARG A 267 -19.98 2.78 16.50
C ARG A 267 -20.89 1.75 15.82
N LEU A 268 -21.24 2.00 14.55
CA LEU A 268 -22.06 1.10 13.75
C LEU A 268 -21.37 -0.26 13.54
N ARG A 269 -20.08 -0.23 13.18
CA ARG A 269 -19.28 -1.45 12.96
C ARG A 269 -19.22 -2.33 14.20
N VAL A 270 -19.03 -1.76 15.39
CA VAL A 270 -19.03 -2.52 16.65
C VAL A 270 -20.39 -3.16 16.92
N ARG A 271 -21.50 -2.48 16.63
CA ARG A 271 -22.84 -3.08 16.73
C ARG A 271 -23.02 -4.26 15.76
N ILE A 272 -22.62 -4.09 14.51
CA ILE A 272 -22.67 -5.17 13.50
C ILE A 272 -21.80 -6.34 13.94
N GLN A 273 -20.59 -6.07 14.43
CA GLN A 273 -19.70 -7.08 15.00
C GLN A 273 -20.39 -7.85 16.13
N ALA A 274 -20.98 -7.17 17.12
CA ALA A 274 -21.69 -7.82 18.23
C ALA A 274 -22.84 -8.73 17.75
N ILE A 275 -23.68 -8.25 16.81
CA ILE A 275 -24.77 -9.03 16.22
C ILE A 275 -24.23 -10.29 15.54
N LEU A 276 -23.17 -10.15 14.74
CA LEU A 276 -22.64 -11.27 13.97
C LEU A 276 -21.86 -12.28 14.83
N LEU A 277 -21.20 -11.85 15.90
CA LEU A 277 -20.52 -12.77 16.83
C LEU A 277 -21.51 -13.75 17.47
N HIS A 278 -22.67 -13.24 17.87
CA HIS A 278 -23.74 -14.06 18.45
C HIS A 278 -24.31 -15.07 17.44
N LEU A 279 -24.46 -14.66 16.18
CA LEU A 279 -25.05 -15.51 15.13
C LEU A 279 -24.10 -16.58 14.55
N PHE A 280 -22.78 -16.41 14.68
CA PHE A 280 -21.79 -17.27 14.01
C PHE A 280 -20.85 -18.03 14.96
N ASN A 281 -21.06 -17.99 16.28
CA ASN A 281 -20.14 -18.54 17.29
C ASN A 281 -18.67 -18.13 17.04
N TRP A 282 -18.50 -16.95 16.45
CA TRP A 282 -17.21 -16.47 16.01
C TRP A 282 -16.49 -15.88 17.22
N LYS A 283 -15.28 -16.37 17.51
CA LYS A 283 -14.42 -15.72 18.50
C LYS A 283 -13.80 -14.49 17.83
N MET A 284 -14.15 -13.30 18.33
CA MET A 284 -13.37 -12.10 18.02
C MET A 284 -11.90 -12.44 18.20
N PRO A 285 -11.00 -12.13 17.25
CA PRO A 285 -9.59 -12.09 17.60
C PRO A 285 -9.49 -11.14 18.79
N LEU A 286 -8.92 -11.61 19.90
CA LEU A 286 -8.74 -10.79 21.09
C LEU A 286 -8.10 -9.48 20.63
N LEU A 287 -8.82 -8.37 20.81
CA LEU A 287 -8.20 -7.07 20.73
C LEU A 287 -7.27 -7.05 21.93
N THR A 288 -6.00 -7.41 21.74
CA THR A 288 -4.98 -7.05 22.70
C THR A 288 -5.13 -5.54 22.87
N ALA A 289 -5.55 -5.14 24.07
CA ALA A 289 -5.64 -3.74 24.43
C ALA A 289 -4.32 -3.13 23.99
N THR A 290 -4.40 -2.12 23.13
CA THR A 290 -3.21 -1.33 22.86
C THR A 290 -2.86 -0.72 24.19
N THR A 291 -1.83 -1.23 24.84
CA THR A 291 -1.06 -0.39 25.74
C THR A 291 -0.70 0.80 24.86
N GLU A 292 -1.19 2.00 25.21
CA GLU A 292 -0.70 3.22 24.60
C GLU A 292 0.78 3.29 24.93
N CYS A 293 1.58 2.69 24.07
CA CYS A 293 3.02 2.70 24.22
C CYS A 293 3.47 4.04 23.69
N ARG A 294 3.30 5.07 24.54
CA ARG A 294 4.09 6.30 24.44
C ARG A 294 5.51 5.84 24.23
N THR A 295 6.12 6.33 23.17
CA THR A 295 7.30 5.70 22.61
C THR A 295 8.54 6.06 23.41
N ILE A 296 8.61 5.49 24.61
CA ILE A 296 9.73 5.48 25.52
C ILE A 296 10.78 4.55 24.90
N ARG A 297 11.94 5.08 24.52
CA ARG A 297 13.10 4.23 24.16
C ARG A 297 13.83 3.87 25.44
N THR A 298 14.59 2.77 25.53
CA THR A 298 15.37 2.42 26.73
C THR A 298 16.80 1.94 26.38
N CYS A 299 17.76 2.19 27.27
CA CYS A 299 19.21 2.04 27.10
C CYS A 299 19.61 0.57 27.10
N PRO A 300 20.33 0.10 26.07
CA PRO A 300 20.65 -1.31 25.98
C PRO A 300 21.73 -1.81 26.95
N CYS A 301 22.42 -0.95 27.72
CA CYS A 301 23.35 -1.39 28.78
C CYS A 301 22.72 -1.46 30.19
N CYS A 302 21.77 -0.57 30.52
CA CYS A 302 21.21 -0.45 31.88
C CYS A 302 19.66 -0.38 31.93
N HIS A 303 19.00 -0.52 30.77
CA HIS A 303 17.55 -0.66 30.57
C HIS A 303 16.66 0.53 30.99
N HIS A 304 17.25 1.70 31.27
CA HIS A 304 16.55 2.96 31.57
C HIS A 304 16.06 3.71 30.32
N GLU A 305 15.05 4.57 30.43
CA GLU A 305 14.47 5.33 29.31
C GLU A 305 15.46 6.31 28.61
N MET A 306 15.34 6.47 27.28
CA MET A 306 16.20 7.24 26.38
C MET A 306 15.36 8.28 25.61
N ARG A 307 15.96 9.46 25.39
CA ARG A 307 15.32 10.64 24.78
C ARG A 307 16.18 11.21 23.65
N CYS A 308 15.58 11.97 22.72
CA CYS A 308 16.34 12.80 21.77
C CYS A 308 17.23 13.77 22.54
N VAL A 309 18.54 13.82 22.28
CA VAL A 309 19.42 14.82 22.89
C VAL A 309 20.06 15.78 21.88
N GLY A 310 19.88 15.57 20.57
CA GLY A 310 20.28 16.54 19.55
C GLY A 310 20.80 15.96 18.25
N ILE A 311 21.28 16.85 17.39
CA ILE A 311 22.07 16.56 16.19
C ILE A 311 23.42 17.24 16.41
N THR A 312 24.46 16.47 16.68
CA THR A 312 25.81 17.02 16.80
C THR A 312 26.47 17.02 15.43
N GLN A 313 26.88 18.21 14.98
CA GLN A 313 27.91 18.34 13.96
C GLN A 313 29.24 18.16 14.68
N THR A 314 30.03 17.17 14.29
CA THR A 314 31.45 17.16 14.64
C THR A 314 32.11 18.20 13.74
N THR A 315 32.60 19.28 14.35
CA THR A 315 33.50 20.27 13.74
C THR A 315 34.71 19.61 13.12
#